data_AF-A0ABD7TXZ6-F1
#
_entry.id   AF-A0ABD7TXZ6-F1
#
_cell.length_a   1.000
_cell.length_b   1.000
_cell.length_c   1.000
_cell.angle_alpha   90.00
_cell.angle_beta   90.00
_cell.angle_gamma   90.00
#
_symmetry.space_group_name_H-M   'P 1'
#
loop_
_entity.id
_entity.type
_entity.pdbx_description
1 polymer ?
#
loop_
_entity_poly.entity_id
_entity_poly.type
_entity_poly.pdbx_seq_one_letter_code
_entity_poly.pdbx_strand_id
1 'polypeptide(L)' 'MEEPRTMNQVKERLTQFLEDIDQVNPNDVDVKEVDEWISLLDQLEMKVNQLRK' A
#
# COMPACT_ATOMS: atom_id res chain seq x y z
N MET A 1 3.93 19.29 15.85
CA MET A 1 4.84 18.93 14.73
C MET A 1 4.85 17.41 14.63
N GLU A 2 3.87 16.81 13.95
CA GLU A 2 3.70 15.34 13.89
C GLU A 2 3.56 14.81 12.44
N GLU A 3 3.84 15.64 11.45
CA GLU A 3 3.60 15.34 10.03
C GLU A 3 4.60 14.35 9.36
N PRO A 4 5.87 14.17 9.78
CA PRO A 4 6.77 13.24 9.07
C PRO A 4 6.61 11.77 9.46
N ARG A 5 5.97 11.46 10.59
CA ARG A 5 5.82 10.07 11.07
C ARG A 5 4.81 9.27 10.24
N THR A 6 3.70 9.90 9.88
CA THR A 6 2.62 9.28 9.10
C THR A 6 3.06 8.98 7.66
N MET A 7 3.81 9.90 7.04
CA MET A 7 4.33 9.71 5.68
C MET A 7 5.35 8.57 5.60
N ASN A 8 6.22 8.45 6.60
CA ASN A 8 7.20 7.36 6.65
C ASN A 8 6.53 6.01 6.90
N GLN A 9 5.52 5.94 7.77
CA GLN A 9 4.74 4.71 7.98
C GLN A 9 3.98 4.26 6.73
N VAL A 10 3.45 5.22 5.96
CA VAL A 10 2.79 4.95 4.67
C VAL A 10 3.79 4.38 3.67
N LYS A 11 5.00 4.95 3.60
CA LYS A 11 6.07 4.42 2.76
C LYS A 11 6.51 3.03 3.19
N GLU A 12 6.73 2.79 4.48
CA GLU A 12 7.11 1.47 4.99
C GLU A 12 6.05 0.41 4.65
N ARG A 13 4.75 0.72 4.83
CA ARG A 13 3.67 -0.20 4.45
C ARG A 13 3.61 -0.49 2.95
N LEU A 14 3.84 0.52 2.11
CA LEU A 14 3.90 0.33 0.65
C LEU A 14 5.08 -0.53 0.24
N THR A 15 6.24 -0.34 0.88
CA THR A 15 7.43 -1.16 0.62
C THR A 15 7.20 -2.61 1.02
N GLN A 16 6.65 -2.86 2.22
CA GLN A 16 6.31 -4.22 2.66
C GLN A 16 5.31 -4.89 1.73
N PHE A 17 4.30 -4.14 1.29
CA PHE A 17 3.30 -4.64 0.35
C PHE A 17 3.88 -4.99 -1.02
N LEU A 18 4.84 -4.22 -1.53
CA LEU A 18 5.55 -4.54 -2.77
C LEU A 18 6.43 -5.79 -2.61
N GLU A 19 7.09 -5.96 -1.47
CA GLU A 19 7.86 -7.17 -1.17
C GLU A 19 6.95 -8.40 -1.05
N ASP A 20 5.77 -8.25 -0.43
CA ASP A 20 4.77 -9.32 -0.32
C ASP A 20 4.24 -9.72 -1.70
N ILE A 21 3.93 -8.75 -2.58
CA ILE A 21 3.50 -9.03 -3.98
C ILE A 21 4.61 -9.69 -4.80
N ASP A 22 5.87 -9.30 -4.63
CA ASP A 22 7.00 -9.89 -5.37
C ASP A 22 7.23 -11.36 -4.98
N GLN A 23 6.90 -11.72 -3.74
CA GLN A 23 6.96 -13.11 -3.25
C GLN A 23 5.72 -13.94 -3.56
N VAL A 24 4.65 -13.31 -4.04
CA VAL A 24 3.41 -13.99 -4.38
C VAL A 24 3.56 -14.70 -5.72
N ASN A 25 3.34 -16.02 -5.70
CA ASN A 25 3.32 -16.82 -6.91
C ASN A 25 2.00 -16.57 -7.66
N PRO A 26 2.03 -16.08 -8.91
CA PRO A 26 0.82 -15.73 -9.67
C PRO A 26 -0.11 -16.92 -9.97
N ASN A 27 0.34 -18.16 -9.71
CA ASN A 27 -0.50 -19.35 -9.79
C ASN A 27 -1.24 -19.70 -8.48
N ASP A 28 -0.81 -19.12 -7.36
CA ASP A 28 -1.44 -19.29 -6.03
C ASP A 28 -2.33 -18.11 -5.65
N VAL A 29 -2.18 -16.96 -6.32
CA VAL A 29 -2.95 -15.75 -5.99
C VAL A 29 -4.27 -15.71 -6.74
N ASP A 30 -5.36 -15.48 -6.01
CA ASP A 30 -6.68 -15.28 -6.60
C ASP A 30 -6.80 -13.83 -7.09
N VAL A 31 -7.55 -13.62 -8.18
CA VAL A 31 -7.82 -12.28 -8.72
C VAL A 31 -8.47 -11.38 -7.66
N LYS A 32 -9.25 -11.96 -6.75
CA LYS A 32 -9.83 -11.22 -5.61
C LYS A 32 -8.78 -10.64 -4.66
N GLU A 33 -7.70 -11.37 -4.41
CA GLU A 33 -6.63 -10.88 -3.53
C GLU A 33 -5.90 -9.71 -4.18
N VAL A 34 -5.71 -9.77 -5.50
CA VAL A 34 -5.18 -8.66 -6.30
C VAL A 34 -6.11 -7.44 -6.26
N ASP A 35 -7.42 -7.62 -6.34
CA ASP A 35 -8.41 -6.53 -6.21
C ASP A 35 -8.38 -5.86 -4.82
N GLU A 36 -8.21 -6.65 -3.74
CA GLU A 36 -8.06 -6.11 -2.38
C GLU A 36 -6.77 -5.31 -2.23
N TRP A 37 -5.69 -5.82 -2.81
CA TRP A 37 -4.39 -5.16 -2.88
C TRP A 37 -4.46 -3.81 -3.60
N ILE A 38 -5.10 -3.75 -4.76
CA ILE A 38 -5.32 -2.50 -5.50
C ILE A 38 -6.15 -1.51 -4.64
N SER A 39 -7.20 -2.00 -3.98
CA SER A 39 -8.02 -1.16 -3.09
C SER A 39 -7.25 -0.60 -1.89
N LEU A 40 -6.26 -1.32 -1.37
CA LEU A 40 -5.37 -0.83 -0.31
C LEU A 40 -4.42 0.26 -0.83
N LEU A 41 -3.90 0.11 -2.05
CA LEU A 41 -3.08 1.13 -2.70
C LEU A 41 -3.86 2.43 -2.93
N ASP A 42 -5.09 2.37 -3.42
CA ASP A 42 -5.96 3.54 -3.61
C ASP A 42 -6.23 4.30 -2.30
N GLN A 43 -6.45 3.56 -1.20
CA GLN A 43 -6.64 4.16 0.13
C GLN A 43 -5.36 4.85 0.64
N LEU A 44 -4.20 4.27 0.35
CA LEU A 44 -2.90 4.86 0.67
C LEU A 44 -2.67 6.14 -0.13
N GLU A 45 -2.96 6.13 -1.43
CA GLU A 45 -2.88 7.32 -2.28
C GLU A 45 -3.82 8.44 -1.79
N MET A 46 -5.07 8.11 -1.46
CA MET A 46 -6.01 9.07 -0.90
C MET A 46 -5.50 9.72 0.39
N LYS A 47 -4.95 8.94 1.32
CA LYS A 47 -4.37 9.48 2.57
C LYS A 47 -3.17 10.38 2.32
N VAL A 48 -2.29 10.02 1.39
CA VAL A 48 -1.14 10.86 1.00
C VAL A 48 -1.60 12.16 0.36
N ASN A 49 -2.60 12.11 -0.52
CA ASN A 49 -3.17 13.30 -1.15
C ASN A 49 -3.89 14.21 -0.14
N GLN A 50 -4.53 13.66 0.90
CA GLN A 50 -5.12 14.43 1.99
C GLN A 50 -4.05 15.13 2.85
N LEU A 51 -2.92 14.47 3.11
CA LEU A 51 -1.80 15.03 3.87
C LEU A 51 -0.99 16.06 3.06
N ARG A 52 -1.07 16.01 1.72
CA ARG A 52 -0.42 16.98 0.82
C ARG A 52 -1.20 18.28 0.62
N LYS A 53 -2.46 18.34 1.07
CA LYS A 53 -3.32 19.53 1.01
C LYS A 53 -3.18 20.36 2.28
#